data_AF-A0A3D5VDK4-F1
#
_entry.id   AF-A0A3D5VDK4-F1
#
_cell.length_a   1.000
_cell.length_b   1.000
_cell.length_c   1.000
_cell.angle_alpha   90.00
_cell.angle_beta   90.00
_cell.angle_gamma   90.00
#
_symmetry.space_group_name_H-M   'P 1'
#
loop_
_entity.id
_entity.type
_entity.pdbx_description
1 polymer ?
#
loop_
_entity_poly.entity_id
_entity_poly.type
_entity_poly.pdbx_seq_one_letter_code
_entity_poly.pdbx_strand_id
1 'polypeptide(L)'
;MLRRIVGNETFFTILQDYFQIYKNSNVISQEFIDICQQQSGLDLQQFFQQWIYGSGIPFFDYTYFVGENSLKTFVQTTSNTDTEFWVQVPFQIEYESGYDSLLVASSPQTAETTSAISTEATIDVLFDPNSWLLSRGNQYHGWEISDCYAADGEVLLTWDDSWIEIDGIDIYRSTSLQDDFEKINVEPVSDNFFLDSGLQNDEIYYYKIRAVRNAEYFSKFSEIKQASPMEFSLDLGILVIDESKDGNGAPGNPDDITVDEFYAESLGADFTSYDYAAEGKPELELLSQYSAILWHDDDLSEKNIEANVNELGCYLLAGGKLLLSGWKTANYFPATFIESFAQSSSTQLISEWEMIGTYSEDYPELSVDPDKLNPAFQGRLPYIVSFQTANYPVYYFAGIEGSSHQGEICAVKNENFILLGFPLYFFQDEGAADFLQQVKEEFGISHLEDLTIPAKTRLQAYPNPFNPTIKIALNIPENKKITLNIYNSKGQLVKSLFSGRLETGERNFVWNGKDDGGKNVGSGVYFLKYTTENEDITRKLILLK
;
A
#
# COMPACT_ATOMS: atom_id res chain seq x y z
N MET A 1 -22.93 -3.23 -35.49
CA MET A 1 -21.77 -2.42 -35.91
C MET A 1 -21.91 -1.92 -37.35
N LEU A 2 -21.96 -2.80 -38.37
CA LEU A 2 -22.09 -2.38 -39.78
C LEU A 2 -23.26 -1.38 -40.04
N ARG A 3 -24.47 -1.67 -39.54
CA ARG A 3 -25.64 -0.78 -39.62
C ARG A 3 -25.40 0.64 -39.12
N ARG A 4 -24.53 0.80 -38.12
CA ARG A 4 -24.19 2.11 -37.55
C ARG A 4 -23.23 2.89 -38.46
N ILE A 5 -22.29 2.19 -39.08
CA ILE A 5 -21.30 2.78 -40.00
C ILE A 5 -21.99 3.24 -41.28
N VAL A 6 -22.79 2.38 -41.91
CA VAL A 6 -23.43 2.69 -43.20
C VAL A 6 -24.72 3.50 -43.06
N GLY A 7 -25.27 3.60 -41.84
CA GLY A 7 -26.55 4.24 -41.58
C GLY A 7 -27.74 3.29 -41.73
N ASN A 8 -28.84 3.61 -41.04
CA ASN A 8 -30.00 2.73 -40.92
C ASN A 8 -30.67 2.41 -42.25
N GLU A 9 -30.94 3.44 -43.07
CA GLU A 9 -31.61 3.30 -44.36
C GLU A 9 -30.75 2.49 -45.34
N THR A 10 -29.50 2.93 -45.54
CA THR A 10 -28.50 2.24 -46.38
C THR A 10 -28.33 0.78 -45.99
N PHE A 11 -28.30 0.46 -44.69
CA PHE A 11 -28.16 -0.91 -44.22
C PHE A 11 -29.31 -1.80 -44.69
N PHE A 12 -30.55 -1.32 -44.62
CA PHE A 12 -31.69 -2.11 -45.11
C PHE A 12 -31.71 -2.19 -46.63
N THR A 13 -31.28 -1.16 -47.35
CA THR A 13 -31.05 -1.21 -48.80
C THR A 13 -30.02 -2.28 -49.16
N ILE A 14 -28.88 -2.33 -48.46
CA ILE A 14 -27.85 -3.38 -48.61
C ILE A 14 -28.46 -4.77 -48.48
N LEU A 15 -29.26 -5.01 -47.43
CA LEU A 15 -29.88 -6.32 -47.19
C LEU A 15 -30.89 -6.70 -48.28
N GLN A 16 -31.68 -5.74 -48.76
CA GLN A 16 -32.65 -5.96 -49.82
C GLN A 16 -31.95 -6.31 -51.14
N ASP A 17 -30.96 -5.52 -51.55
CA ASP A 17 -30.23 -5.72 -52.80
C ASP A 17 -29.41 -7.02 -52.76
N TYR A 18 -28.73 -7.29 -51.64
CA TYR A 18 -28.04 -8.56 -51.41
C TYR A 18 -28.99 -9.75 -51.60
N PHE A 19 -30.18 -9.70 -51.01
CA PHE A 19 -31.16 -10.77 -51.15
C PHE A 19 -31.67 -10.90 -52.59
N GLN A 20 -31.95 -9.80 -53.30
CA GLN A 20 -32.45 -9.86 -54.67
C GLN A 20 -31.41 -10.40 -55.64
N ILE A 21 -30.15 -9.98 -55.51
CA ILE A 21 -29.04 -10.35 -56.39
C ILE A 21 -28.69 -11.82 -56.20
N TYR A 22 -28.55 -12.28 -54.95
CA TYR A 22 -28.03 -13.61 -54.64
C TYR A 22 -29.10 -14.62 -54.25
N LYS A 23 -30.38 -14.33 -54.48
CA LYS A 23 -31.48 -15.23 -54.14
C LYS A 23 -31.25 -16.62 -54.72
N ASN A 24 -31.28 -17.64 -53.86
CA ASN A 24 -31.04 -19.05 -54.22
C ASN A 24 -29.63 -19.37 -54.75
N SER A 25 -28.64 -18.55 -54.43
CA SER A 25 -27.23 -18.78 -54.76
C SER A 25 -26.38 -18.95 -53.49
N ASN A 26 -25.17 -19.49 -53.65
CA ASN A 26 -24.16 -19.49 -52.58
C ASN A 26 -23.33 -18.21 -52.69
N VAL A 27 -23.04 -17.57 -51.57
CA VAL A 27 -22.36 -16.27 -51.53
C VAL A 27 -21.15 -16.36 -50.60
N ILE A 28 -20.03 -15.77 -50.99
CA ILE A 28 -18.85 -15.64 -50.14
C ILE A 28 -18.79 -14.25 -49.48
N SER A 29 -18.02 -14.11 -48.40
CA SER A 29 -17.90 -12.85 -47.68
C SER A 29 -17.50 -11.67 -48.56
N GLN A 30 -16.61 -11.85 -49.54
CA GLN A 30 -16.18 -10.77 -50.44
C GLN A 30 -17.35 -10.18 -51.25
N GLU A 31 -18.27 -11.01 -51.73
CA GLU A 31 -19.45 -10.56 -52.49
C GLU A 31 -20.40 -9.73 -51.62
N PHE A 32 -20.53 -10.07 -50.34
CA PHE A 32 -21.27 -9.25 -49.38
C PHE A 32 -20.57 -7.91 -49.11
N ILE A 33 -19.24 -7.91 -48.95
CA ILE A 33 -18.43 -6.70 -48.75
C ILE A 33 -18.59 -5.76 -49.95
N ASP A 34 -18.51 -6.27 -51.17
CA ASP A 34 -18.63 -5.49 -52.40
C ASP A 34 -19.99 -4.78 -52.49
N ILE A 35 -21.09 -5.47 -52.17
CA ILE A 35 -22.43 -4.83 -52.09
C ILE A 35 -22.47 -3.76 -51.01
N CYS A 36 -21.91 -4.02 -49.84
CA CYS A 36 -21.90 -3.03 -48.75
C CYS A 36 -21.18 -1.74 -49.18
N GLN A 37 -20.01 -1.85 -49.80
CA GLN A 37 -19.24 -0.69 -50.28
C GLN A 37 -19.94 0.02 -51.45
N GLN A 38 -20.53 -0.73 -52.38
CA GLN A 38 -21.27 -0.17 -53.51
C GLN A 38 -22.45 0.69 -53.04
N GLN A 39 -23.22 0.22 -52.07
CA GLN A 39 -24.43 0.89 -51.60
C GLN A 39 -24.13 2.02 -50.61
N SER A 40 -23.10 1.85 -49.77
CA SER A 40 -22.73 2.88 -48.78
C SER A 40 -21.81 3.96 -49.33
N GLY A 41 -21.05 3.66 -50.38
CA GLY A 41 -19.97 4.53 -50.88
C GLY A 41 -18.77 4.62 -49.93
N LEU A 42 -18.74 3.82 -48.87
CA LEU A 42 -17.66 3.79 -47.88
C LEU A 42 -16.64 2.70 -48.21
N ASP A 43 -15.36 2.95 -47.89
CA ASP A 43 -14.36 1.88 -47.81
C ASP A 43 -14.59 1.11 -46.50
N LEU A 44 -14.97 -0.16 -46.62
CA LEU A 44 -15.29 -1.03 -45.49
C LEU A 44 -14.26 -2.15 -45.32
N GLN A 45 -13.16 -2.14 -46.09
CA GLN A 45 -12.12 -3.17 -46.02
C GLN A 45 -11.61 -3.34 -44.59
N GLN A 46 -11.23 -2.23 -43.94
CA GLN A 46 -10.73 -2.25 -42.56
C GLN A 46 -11.77 -2.81 -41.58
N PHE A 47 -13.04 -2.43 -41.73
CA PHE A 47 -14.12 -2.92 -40.87
C PHE A 47 -14.28 -4.44 -40.96
N PHE A 48 -14.34 -5.00 -42.16
CA PHE A 48 -14.47 -6.44 -42.32
C PHE A 48 -13.17 -7.18 -41.96
N GLN A 49 -12.01 -6.57 -42.23
CA GLN A 49 -10.71 -7.10 -41.84
C GLN A 49 -10.64 -7.34 -40.33
N GLN A 50 -10.95 -6.34 -39.51
CA GLN A 50 -10.85 -6.47 -38.05
C GLN A 50 -11.96 -7.35 -37.43
N TRP A 51 -13.19 -7.32 -37.97
CA TRP A 51 -14.34 -7.99 -37.33
C TRP A 51 -14.66 -9.39 -37.84
N ILE A 52 -14.29 -9.73 -39.08
CA ILE A 52 -14.60 -11.03 -39.69
C ILE A 52 -13.36 -11.87 -39.88
N TYR A 53 -12.24 -11.26 -40.27
CA TYR A 53 -11.00 -11.98 -40.58
C TYR A 53 -9.98 -11.93 -39.44
N GLY A 54 -10.03 -10.88 -38.63
CA GLY A 54 -9.29 -10.73 -37.39
C GLY A 54 -9.83 -11.64 -36.29
N SER A 55 -8.96 -11.97 -35.34
CA SER A 55 -9.34 -12.70 -34.13
C SER A 55 -9.22 -11.76 -32.92
N GLY A 56 -9.86 -12.09 -31.81
CA GLY A 56 -9.80 -11.26 -30.60
C GLY A 56 -10.90 -10.20 -30.53
N ILE A 57 -10.81 -9.37 -29.51
CA ILE A 57 -11.76 -8.31 -29.20
C ILE A 57 -10.99 -7.07 -28.72
N PRO A 58 -11.49 -5.85 -29.02
CA PRO A 58 -10.83 -4.64 -28.56
C PRO A 58 -11.07 -4.37 -27.07
N PHE A 59 -10.05 -3.79 -26.45
CA PHE A 59 -10.05 -3.12 -25.16
C PHE A 59 -9.78 -1.64 -25.44
N PHE A 60 -10.35 -0.75 -24.63
CA PHE A 60 -10.23 0.69 -24.82
C PHE A 60 -9.66 1.33 -23.56
N ASP A 61 -8.48 1.91 -23.70
CA ASP A 61 -7.89 2.81 -22.72
C ASP A 61 -8.27 4.23 -23.13
N TYR A 62 -8.84 5.01 -22.21
CA TYR A 62 -9.28 6.36 -22.54
C TYR A 62 -9.17 7.35 -21.40
N THR A 63 -8.98 8.61 -21.77
CA THR A 63 -9.15 9.76 -20.86
C THR A 63 -9.73 10.94 -21.61
N TYR A 64 -10.18 11.96 -20.89
CA TYR A 64 -10.77 13.15 -21.47
C TYR A 64 -10.54 14.38 -20.59
N PHE A 65 -10.57 15.55 -21.24
CA PHE A 65 -10.53 16.85 -20.59
C PHE A 65 -11.62 17.76 -21.15
N VAL A 66 -12.28 18.47 -20.25
CA VAL A 66 -13.36 19.39 -20.56
C VAL A 66 -12.80 20.82 -20.55
N GLY A 67 -12.99 21.54 -21.65
CA GLY A 67 -12.78 22.99 -21.76
C GLY A 67 -14.10 23.75 -21.78
N GLU A 68 -14.07 25.06 -22.05
CA GLU A 68 -15.27 25.91 -22.03
C GLU A 68 -16.33 25.50 -23.06
N ASN A 69 -15.92 25.09 -24.27
CA ASN A 69 -16.83 24.73 -25.37
C ASN A 69 -16.33 23.53 -26.19
N SER A 70 -15.36 22.80 -25.66
CA SER A 70 -14.71 21.70 -26.35
C SER A 70 -14.31 20.58 -25.39
N LEU A 71 -14.34 19.35 -25.89
CA LEU A 71 -13.89 18.16 -25.22
C LEU A 71 -12.65 17.62 -25.95
N LYS A 72 -11.56 17.42 -25.21
CA LYS A 72 -10.40 16.66 -25.68
C LYS A 72 -10.52 15.23 -25.19
N THR A 73 -10.38 14.27 -26.09
CA THR A 73 -10.46 12.84 -25.77
C THR A 73 -9.25 12.11 -26.31
N PHE A 74 -8.76 11.16 -25.54
CA PHE A 74 -7.68 10.25 -25.91
C PHE A 74 -8.24 8.84 -25.81
N VAL A 75 -8.19 8.09 -26.89
CA VAL A 75 -8.76 6.74 -26.93
C VAL A 75 -7.81 5.82 -27.68
N GLN A 76 -7.15 4.93 -26.94
CA GLN A 76 -6.30 3.89 -27.49
C GLN A 76 -7.05 2.56 -27.48
N THR A 77 -6.93 1.81 -28.57
CA THR A 77 -7.45 0.45 -28.68
C THR A 77 -6.34 -0.58 -28.61
N THR A 78 -6.48 -1.56 -27.72
CA THR A 78 -5.61 -2.73 -27.64
C THR A 78 -6.42 -4.00 -27.90
N SER A 79 -5.74 -5.12 -28.19
CA SER A 79 -6.37 -6.42 -28.42
C SER A 79 -5.54 -7.52 -27.78
N ASN A 80 -6.18 -8.63 -27.45
CA ASN A 80 -5.51 -9.84 -26.96
C ASN A 80 -4.86 -10.67 -28.08
N THR A 81 -4.88 -10.16 -29.31
CA THR A 81 -4.33 -10.74 -30.53
C THR A 81 -3.66 -9.63 -31.33
N ASP A 82 -2.96 -9.98 -32.42
CA ASP A 82 -2.35 -8.99 -33.32
C ASP A 82 -3.36 -8.21 -34.18
N THR A 83 -4.66 -8.38 -33.96
CA THR A 83 -5.69 -7.65 -34.71
C THR A 83 -5.78 -6.22 -34.21
N GLU A 84 -5.46 -5.26 -35.08
CA GLU A 84 -5.68 -3.84 -34.83
C GLU A 84 -7.15 -3.46 -35.08
N PHE A 85 -7.73 -2.74 -34.11
CA PHE A 85 -9.11 -2.27 -34.20
C PHE A 85 -9.14 -0.75 -34.36
N TRP A 86 -9.88 -0.28 -35.35
CA TRP A 86 -10.20 1.14 -35.53
C TRP A 86 -11.70 1.30 -35.36
N VAL A 87 -12.13 2.01 -34.33
CA VAL A 87 -13.54 2.04 -33.90
C VAL A 87 -13.96 3.47 -33.56
N GLN A 88 -15.20 3.81 -33.93
CA GLN A 88 -15.83 5.05 -33.50
C GLN A 88 -16.56 4.80 -32.18
N VAL A 89 -16.02 5.36 -31.11
CA VAL A 89 -16.50 5.20 -29.75
C VAL A 89 -17.58 6.24 -29.44
N PRO A 90 -18.80 5.84 -29.04
CA PRO A 90 -19.78 6.76 -28.50
C PRO A 90 -19.34 7.34 -27.16
N PHE A 91 -19.36 8.66 -27.05
CA PHE A 91 -19.34 9.39 -25.79
C PHE A 91 -20.67 10.11 -25.59
N GLN A 92 -21.13 10.19 -24.35
CA GLN A 92 -22.27 11.01 -23.95
C GLN A 92 -21.79 12.05 -22.94
N ILE A 93 -22.07 13.32 -23.20
CA ILE A 93 -21.72 14.43 -22.32
C ILE A 93 -23.00 14.90 -21.65
N GLU A 94 -23.07 14.81 -20.33
CA GLU A 94 -24.27 15.14 -19.56
C GLU A 94 -24.22 16.57 -19.03
N TYR A 95 -25.37 17.26 -19.12
CA TYR A 95 -25.60 18.60 -18.60
C TYR A 95 -26.90 18.61 -17.80
N GLU A 96 -27.19 19.69 -17.08
CA GLU A 96 -28.49 19.82 -16.38
C GLU A 96 -29.69 19.82 -17.35
N SER A 97 -29.50 20.34 -18.57
CA SER A 97 -30.55 20.47 -19.58
C SER A 97 -30.79 19.19 -20.40
N GLY A 98 -29.87 18.22 -20.37
CA GLY A 98 -29.89 17.05 -21.24
C GLY A 98 -28.50 16.47 -21.48
N TYR A 99 -28.24 15.99 -22.70
CA TYR A 99 -26.93 15.44 -23.05
C TYR A 99 -26.61 15.63 -24.54
N ASP A 100 -25.31 15.69 -24.85
CA ASP A 100 -24.78 15.56 -26.22
C ASP A 100 -24.29 14.14 -26.49
N SER A 101 -24.27 13.74 -27.75
CA SER A 101 -23.69 12.47 -28.21
C SER A 101 -22.59 12.72 -29.22
N LEU A 102 -21.41 12.16 -28.94
CA LEU A 102 -20.21 12.30 -29.75
C LEU A 102 -19.72 10.93 -30.24
N LEU A 103 -19.15 10.91 -31.45
CA LEU A 103 -18.37 9.77 -31.93
C LEU A 103 -16.89 10.16 -31.94
N VAL A 104 -16.09 9.46 -31.16
CA VAL A 104 -14.64 9.67 -31.04
C VAL A 104 -13.91 8.55 -31.75
N ALA A 105 -12.94 8.88 -32.59
CA ALA A 105 -12.10 7.88 -33.23
C ALA A 105 -11.13 7.26 -32.22
N SER A 106 -11.04 5.93 -32.20
CA SER A 106 -10.00 5.19 -31.49
C SER A 106 -8.96 4.63 -32.45
N SER A 107 -7.74 4.42 -31.93
CA SER A 107 -6.62 3.88 -32.70
C SER A 107 -5.67 3.02 -31.86
N PRO A 108 -4.90 2.09 -32.45
CA PRO A 108 -3.87 1.33 -31.74
C PRO A 108 -2.79 2.20 -31.08
N GLN A 109 -2.58 3.42 -31.59
CA GLN A 109 -1.76 4.45 -30.96
C GLN A 109 -2.65 5.46 -30.23
N THR A 110 -2.18 6.05 -29.14
CA THR A 110 -2.90 7.12 -28.45
C THR A 110 -2.94 8.38 -29.33
N ALA A 111 -4.16 8.87 -29.62
CA ALA A 111 -4.37 10.07 -30.42
C ALA A 111 -5.33 11.03 -29.73
N GLU A 112 -5.04 12.33 -29.81
CA GLU A 112 -5.92 13.40 -29.33
C GLU A 112 -7.01 13.70 -30.37
N THR A 113 -8.27 13.69 -29.93
CA THR A 113 -9.40 14.22 -30.70
C THR A 113 -10.01 15.40 -29.96
N THR A 114 -10.23 16.52 -30.65
CA THR A 114 -10.95 17.69 -30.09
C THR A 114 -12.31 17.78 -30.75
N SER A 115 -13.36 17.87 -29.93
CA SER A 115 -14.75 17.96 -30.38
C SER A 115 -15.45 19.15 -29.73
N ALA A 116 -16.32 19.84 -30.47
CA ALA A 116 -17.13 20.91 -29.91
C ALA A 116 -18.25 20.33 -29.03
N ILE A 117 -18.50 20.97 -27.89
CA ILE A 117 -19.58 20.62 -26.94
C ILE A 117 -20.34 21.90 -26.51
N SER A 118 -21.42 21.74 -25.75
CA SER A 118 -22.15 22.86 -25.15
C SER A 118 -21.25 23.68 -24.21
N THR A 119 -21.56 24.97 -24.04
CA THR A 119 -20.92 25.83 -23.02
C THR A 119 -21.55 25.69 -21.63
N GLU A 120 -22.57 24.84 -21.50
CA GLU A 120 -23.16 24.50 -20.20
C GLU A 120 -22.16 23.70 -19.33
N ALA A 121 -22.29 23.80 -18.02
CA ALA A 121 -21.42 23.04 -17.11
C ALA A 121 -21.65 21.53 -17.29
N THR A 122 -20.59 20.82 -17.67
CA THR A 122 -20.59 19.36 -17.80
C THR A 122 -20.73 18.69 -16.43
N ILE A 123 -21.71 17.81 -16.30
CA ILE A 123 -21.93 16.98 -15.11
C ILE A 123 -21.04 15.72 -15.18
N ASP A 124 -21.08 15.02 -16.31
CA ASP A 124 -20.29 13.80 -16.52
C ASP A 124 -20.05 13.53 -18.02
N VAL A 125 -19.07 12.67 -18.31
CA VAL A 125 -18.76 12.19 -19.66
C VAL A 125 -18.71 10.66 -19.64
N LEU A 126 -19.70 10.03 -20.26
CA LEU A 126 -19.88 8.59 -20.25
C LEU A 126 -19.32 7.94 -21.52
N PHE A 127 -18.48 6.92 -21.33
CA PHE A 127 -17.99 6.03 -22.39
C PHE A 127 -19.04 4.96 -22.70
N ASP A 128 -19.46 4.88 -23.97
CA ASP A 128 -20.41 3.89 -24.48
C ASP A 128 -21.57 3.53 -23.53
N PRO A 129 -22.36 4.52 -23.08
CA PRO A 129 -23.39 4.30 -22.06
C PRO A 129 -24.47 3.29 -22.47
N ASN A 130 -24.62 3.05 -23.77
CA ASN A 130 -25.60 2.11 -24.33
C ASN A 130 -24.99 0.77 -24.74
N SER A 131 -23.73 0.50 -24.40
CA SER A 131 -23.01 -0.75 -24.71
C SER A 131 -23.11 -1.15 -26.19
N TRP A 132 -22.90 -0.18 -27.08
CA TRP A 132 -22.96 -0.39 -28.53
C TRP A 132 -21.68 -0.97 -29.12
N LEU A 133 -20.58 -0.92 -28.37
CA LEU A 133 -19.32 -1.51 -28.75
C LEU A 133 -19.25 -2.97 -28.29
N LEU A 134 -18.70 -3.83 -29.15
CA LEU A 134 -18.27 -5.15 -28.75
C LEU A 134 -16.85 -5.03 -28.19
N SER A 135 -16.74 -4.79 -26.89
CA SER A 135 -15.46 -4.66 -26.20
C SER A 135 -15.50 -5.30 -24.81
N ARG A 136 -14.33 -5.43 -24.17
CA ARG A 136 -14.22 -5.86 -22.77
C ARG A 136 -13.15 -5.04 -22.07
N GLY A 137 -13.28 -4.91 -20.74
CA GLY A 137 -12.24 -4.34 -19.89
C GLY A 137 -11.80 -2.92 -20.29
N ASN A 138 -12.72 -2.08 -20.73
CA ASN A 138 -12.39 -0.68 -21.04
C ASN A 138 -11.96 0.03 -19.76
N GLN A 139 -10.88 0.80 -19.81
CA GLN A 139 -10.25 1.43 -18.67
C GLN A 139 -10.23 2.96 -18.87
N TYR A 140 -10.78 3.67 -17.89
CA TYR A 140 -10.60 5.11 -17.77
C TYR A 140 -9.30 5.38 -17.04
N HIS A 141 -8.44 6.24 -17.61
CA HIS A 141 -7.22 6.72 -17.00
C HIS A 141 -7.46 8.13 -16.44
N GLY A 142 -7.90 8.18 -15.19
CA GLY A 142 -8.05 9.40 -14.42
C GLY A 142 -6.83 9.68 -13.54
N TRP A 143 -6.86 10.82 -12.84
CA TRP A 143 -5.85 11.18 -11.86
C TRP A 143 -6.46 11.03 -10.48
N GLU A 144 -5.89 10.14 -9.68
CA GLU A 144 -6.33 9.85 -8.33
C GLU A 144 -5.19 10.13 -7.35
N ILE A 145 -5.54 10.58 -6.14
CA ILE A 145 -4.56 10.67 -5.05
C ILE A 145 -4.27 9.24 -4.59
N SER A 146 -3.04 8.77 -4.81
CA SER A 146 -2.57 7.44 -4.41
C SER A 146 -2.49 7.39 -2.88
N ASP A 147 -1.65 8.26 -2.30
CA ASP A 147 -1.40 8.33 -0.86
C ASP A 147 -1.54 9.75 -0.30
N CYS A 148 -1.80 9.83 1.01
CA CYS A 148 -2.02 11.08 1.74
C CYS A 148 -1.44 10.93 3.15
N TYR A 149 -0.16 11.25 3.30
CA TYR A 149 0.57 11.14 4.57
C TYR A 149 0.48 12.45 5.34
N ALA A 150 0.17 12.41 6.63
CA ALA A 150 -0.03 13.60 7.45
C ALA A 150 0.93 13.60 8.64
N ALA A 151 1.67 14.70 8.81
CA ALA A 151 2.65 14.87 9.86
C ALA A 151 2.82 16.34 10.23
N ASP A 152 2.81 16.66 11.52
CA ASP A 152 3.08 17.97 12.15
C ASP A 152 2.83 19.21 11.28
N GLY A 153 1.57 19.55 11.08
CA GLY A 153 1.17 20.73 10.30
C GLY A 153 1.41 20.59 8.80
N GLU A 154 1.67 19.39 8.30
CA GLU A 154 1.91 19.10 6.88
C GLU A 154 1.14 17.87 6.39
N VAL A 155 0.79 17.87 5.10
CA VAL A 155 0.24 16.72 4.39
C VAL A 155 0.98 16.54 3.06
N LEU A 156 1.55 15.36 2.85
CA LEU A 156 2.12 14.93 1.57
C LEU A 156 1.08 14.14 0.78
N LEU A 157 0.68 14.68 -0.37
CA LEU A 157 -0.14 14.01 -1.35
C LEU A 157 0.75 13.41 -2.44
N THR A 158 0.45 12.18 -2.86
CA THR A 158 1.11 11.53 -4.00
C THR A 158 0.08 11.02 -5.01
N TRP A 159 0.49 10.85 -6.25
CA TRP A 159 -0.32 10.26 -7.31
C TRP A 159 0.55 9.53 -8.33
N ASP A 160 -0.05 8.63 -9.10
CA ASP A 160 0.65 7.86 -10.11
C ASP A 160 0.99 8.68 -11.36
N ASP A 161 1.93 8.15 -12.16
CA ASP A 161 2.30 8.72 -13.45
C ASP A 161 1.12 8.85 -14.42
N SER A 162 1.15 9.91 -15.21
CA SER A 162 0.11 10.19 -16.20
C SER A 162 0.27 9.32 -17.45
N TRP A 163 -0.82 8.66 -17.89
CA TRP A 163 -0.84 7.91 -19.16
C TRP A 163 -0.61 8.79 -20.39
N ILE A 164 -0.93 10.08 -20.29
CA ILE A 164 -0.69 11.08 -21.32
C ILE A 164 0.08 12.28 -20.75
N GLU A 165 0.68 13.09 -21.62
CA GLU A 165 1.28 14.37 -21.23
C GLU A 165 0.20 15.33 -20.68
N ILE A 166 0.53 16.09 -19.64
CA ILE A 166 -0.32 17.12 -19.03
C ILE A 166 0.55 18.33 -18.66
N ASP A 167 -0.07 19.48 -18.41
CA ASP A 167 0.63 20.67 -17.91
C ASP A 167 1.01 20.49 -16.43
N GLY A 168 0.19 19.74 -15.70
CA GLY A 168 0.37 19.41 -14.29
C GLY A 168 -0.96 19.17 -13.58
N ILE A 169 -0.89 19.08 -12.25
CA ILE A 169 -2.03 18.82 -11.37
C ILE A 169 -2.42 20.07 -10.58
N ASP A 170 -3.71 20.38 -10.54
CA ASP A 170 -4.28 21.32 -9.59
C ASP A 170 -4.79 20.59 -8.36
N ILE A 171 -4.43 21.11 -7.18
CA ILE A 171 -4.78 20.55 -5.88
C ILE A 171 -5.80 21.47 -5.20
N TYR A 172 -6.86 20.86 -4.69
CA TYR A 172 -7.96 21.54 -4.02
C TYR A 172 -8.11 21.00 -2.60
N ARG A 173 -8.31 21.90 -1.63
CA ARG A 173 -8.46 21.58 -0.21
C ARG A 173 -9.71 22.21 0.39
N SER A 174 -10.33 21.52 1.34
CA SER A 174 -11.38 22.06 2.22
C SER A 174 -11.24 21.48 3.63
N THR A 175 -11.78 22.15 4.64
CA THR A 175 -11.93 21.62 6.01
C THR A 175 -13.31 20.96 6.22
N SER A 176 -14.13 20.91 5.17
CA SER A 176 -15.50 20.39 5.23
C SER A 176 -15.94 19.82 3.87
N LEU A 177 -16.59 18.65 3.90
CA LEU A 177 -17.16 18.02 2.71
C LEU A 177 -18.34 18.80 2.10
N GLN A 178 -18.93 19.73 2.86
CA GLN A 178 -20.10 20.50 2.42
C GLN A 178 -19.73 21.86 1.84
N ASP A 179 -18.54 22.36 2.18
CA ASP A 179 -18.06 23.66 1.74
C ASP A 179 -17.30 23.56 0.42
N ASP A 180 -17.12 24.69 -0.24
CA ASP A 180 -16.36 24.77 -1.48
C ASP A 180 -14.89 24.45 -1.22
N PHE A 181 -14.26 23.74 -2.17
CA PHE A 181 -12.83 23.48 -2.10
C PHE A 181 -12.05 24.63 -2.75
N GLU A 182 -11.00 25.08 -2.08
CA GLU A 182 -10.10 26.11 -2.58
C GLU A 182 -8.87 25.49 -3.27
N LYS A 183 -8.45 26.05 -4.41
CA LYS A 183 -7.20 25.66 -5.06
C LYS A 183 -6.02 26.18 -4.23
N ILE A 184 -5.08 25.30 -3.87
CA ILE A 184 -3.96 25.65 -2.96
C ILE A 184 -2.62 25.85 -3.66
N ASN A 185 -2.40 25.24 -4.84
CA ASN A 185 -1.22 25.47 -5.66
C ASN A 185 -1.41 26.70 -6.56
N VAL A 186 -0.35 27.46 -6.84
CA VAL A 186 -0.42 28.64 -7.73
C VAL A 186 -0.42 28.20 -9.20
N GLU A 187 0.53 27.36 -9.58
CA GLU A 187 0.67 26.77 -10.91
C GLU A 187 0.47 25.25 -10.84
N PRO A 188 -0.02 24.61 -11.92
CA PRO A 188 -0.16 23.15 -11.96
C PRO A 188 1.15 22.45 -11.61
N VAL A 189 1.08 21.44 -10.74
CA VAL A 189 2.24 20.69 -10.25
C VAL A 189 2.66 19.65 -11.29
N SER A 190 3.91 19.72 -11.75
CA SER A 190 4.46 18.75 -12.72
C SER A 190 5.00 17.48 -12.07
N ASP A 191 5.33 17.54 -10.79
CA ASP A 191 5.78 16.38 -10.01
C ASP A 191 4.61 15.45 -9.66
N ASN A 192 4.92 14.24 -9.19
CA ASN A 192 3.94 13.26 -8.75
C ASN A 192 3.55 13.39 -7.27
N PHE A 193 3.91 14.51 -6.65
CA PHE A 193 3.62 14.78 -5.25
C PHE A 193 3.41 16.27 -4.98
N PHE A 194 2.73 16.57 -3.87
CA PHE A 194 2.56 17.92 -3.36
C PHE A 194 2.59 17.93 -1.83
N LEU A 195 3.45 18.78 -1.26
CA LEU A 195 3.52 19.01 0.18
C LEU A 195 2.70 20.25 0.55
N ASP A 196 1.63 20.04 1.30
CA ASP A 196 0.79 21.09 1.86
C ASP A 196 1.22 21.38 3.31
N SER A 197 1.89 22.51 3.53
CA SER A 197 2.45 22.89 4.84
C SER A 197 1.67 24.01 5.53
N GLY A 198 1.85 24.14 6.85
CA GLY A 198 1.27 25.23 7.65
C GLY A 198 -0.17 24.96 8.10
N LEU A 199 -0.56 23.70 8.17
CA LEU A 199 -1.84 23.19 8.63
C LEU A 199 -1.93 23.15 10.15
N GLN A 200 -3.14 23.03 10.68
CA GLN A 200 -3.37 22.80 12.10
C GLN A 200 -3.41 21.30 12.40
N ASN A 201 -2.71 20.90 13.46
CA ASN A 201 -2.82 19.55 13.99
C ASN A 201 -4.23 19.31 14.55
N ASP A 202 -4.69 18.05 14.48
CA ASP A 202 -6.01 17.55 14.89
C ASP A 202 -7.21 18.13 14.09
N GLU A 203 -6.95 18.85 12.99
CA GLU A 203 -7.97 19.29 12.03
C GLU A 203 -8.01 18.34 10.82
N ILE A 204 -9.22 17.99 10.37
CA ILE A 204 -9.40 17.14 9.18
C ILE A 204 -9.43 18.02 7.94
N TYR A 205 -8.54 17.72 7.00
CA TYR A 205 -8.49 18.32 5.68
C TYR A 205 -8.92 17.31 4.62
N TYR A 206 -9.71 17.80 3.66
CA TYR A 206 -10.20 17.05 2.51
C TYR A 206 -9.51 17.54 1.25
N TYR A 207 -9.02 16.61 0.44
CA TYR A 207 -8.26 16.88 -0.77
C TYR A 207 -8.91 16.22 -1.97
N LYS A 208 -8.86 16.91 -3.11
CA LYS A 208 -9.12 16.35 -4.43
C LYS A 208 -8.22 17.02 -5.45
N ILE A 209 -7.88 16.30 -6.50
CA ILE A 209 -6.99 16.79 -7.56
C ILE A 209 -7.69 16.72 -8.91
N ARG A 210 -7.16 17.46 -9.89
CA ARG A 210 -7.49 17.28 -11.32
C ARG A 210 -6.31 17.67 -12.18
N ALA A 211 -6.14 17.01 -13.31
CA ALA A 211 -5.13 17.37 -14.28
C ALA A 211 -5.54 18.58 -15.13
N VAL A 212 -4.54 19.37 -15.49
CA VAL A 212 -4.65 20.56 -16.35
C VAL A 212 -3.93 20.28 -17.65
N ARG A 213 -4.53 20.69 -18.76
CA ARG A 213 -3.91 20.60 -20.10
C ARG A 213 -4.17 21.86 -20.90
N ASN A 214 -3.14 22.38 -21.54
CA ASN A 214 -3.15 23.64 -22.29
C ASN A 214 -3.82 24.81 -21.52
N ALA A 215 -3.64 24.88 -20.20
CA ALA A 215 -4.19 25.85 -19.25
C ALA A 215 -5.74 25.97 -19.16
N GLU A 216 -6.49 25.45 -20.13
CA GLU A 216 -7.94 25.66 -20.27
C GLU A 216 -8.77 24.36 -20.20
N TYR A 217 -8.11 23.20 -20.20
CA TYR A 217 -8.77 21.90 -20.19
C TYR A 217 -8.50 21.17 -18.88
N PHE A 218 -9.57 20.66 -18.27
CA PHE A 218 -9.50 20.00 -16.97
C PHE A 218 -10.04 18.58 -17.04
N SER A 219 -9.36 17.65 -16.38
CA SER A 219 -9.91 16.32 -16.14
C SER A 219 -11.10 16.38 -15.17
N LYS A 220 -11.81 15.26 -15.03
CA LYS A 220 -12.66 15.03 -13.87
C LYS A 220 -11.82 15.15 -12.59
N PHE A 221 -12.44 15.59 -11.51
CA PHE A 221 -11.83 15.52 -10.17
C PHE A 221 -11.62 14.07 -9.74
N SER A 222 -10.53 13.84 -9.00
CA SER A 222 -10.30 12.62 -8.25
C SER A 222 -11.41 12.38 -7.21
N GLU A 223 -11.45 11.17 -6.67
CA GLU A 223 -12.15 10.94 -5.41
C GLU A 223 -11.53 11.78 -4.28
N ILE A 224 -12.35 12.10 -3.28
CA ILE A 224 -11.91 12.90 -2.14
C ILE A 224 -11.11 12.02 -1.18
N LYS A 225 -9.88 12.44 -0.85
CA LYS A 225 -9.09 11.89 0.27
C LYS A 225 -9.18 12.82 1.47
N GLN A 226 -8.90 12.28 2.65
CA GLN A 226 -8.80 13.08 3.86
C GLN A 226 -7.51 12.76 4.62
N ALA A 227 -6.99 13.75 5.33
CA ALA A 227 -5.85 13.63 6.24
C ALA A 227 -6.09 14.50 7.47
N SER A 228 -5.47 14.11 8.58
CA SER A 228 -5.49 14.87 9.83
C SER A 228 -4.06 14.93 10.35
N PRO A 229 -3.34 16.05 10.16
CA PRO A 229 -2.02 16.25 10.75
C PRO A 229 -2.08 16.08 12.27
N MET A 230 -1.00 15.59 12.86
CA MET A 230 -0.86 15.46 14.30
C MET A 230 0.58 15.76 14.70
N GLU A 231 0.79 16.09 15.97
CA GLU A 231 2.12 16.37 16.51
C GLU A 231 2.97 15.08 16.60
N PHE A 232 4.25 15.18 16.23
CA PHE A 232 5.25 14.13 16.37
C PHE A 232 6.31 14.61 17.34
N SER A 233 6.35 14.02 18.54
CA SER A 233 7.31 14.45 19.56
C SER A 233 8.71 13.92 19.26
N LEU A 234 8.83 12.69 18.73
CA LEU A 234 10.10 12.03 18.39
C LEU A 234 11.13 12.08 19.54
N ASP A 235 10.65 12.09 20.79
CA ASP A 235 11.46 12.29 22.00
C ASP A 235 11.91 10.97 22.66
N LEU A 236 11.25 9.86 22.33
CA LEU A 236 11.63 8.53 22.81
C LEU A 236 12.75 7.95 21.95
N GLY A 237 13.44 6.95 22.48
CA GLY A 237 14.61 6.34 21.81
C GLY A 237 14.26 5.45 20.65
N ILE A 238 14.79 4.23 20.68
CA ILE A 238 14.58 3.23 19.65
C ILE A 238 13.33 2.42 19.99
N LEU A 239 12.42 2.29 19.03
CA LEU A 239 11.39 1.27 19.01
C LEU A 239 11.84 0.16 18.05
N VAL A 240 11.92 -1.07 18.54
CA VAL A 240 12.14 -2.26 17.71
C VAL A 240 10.80 -2.95 17.54
N ILE A 241 10.31 -3.02 16.31
CA ILE A 241 9.07 -3.68 15.93
C ILE A 241 9.44 -5.02 15.32
N ASP A 242 9.04 -6.09 16.01
CA ASP A 242 9.12 -7.44 15.50
C ASP A 242 7.79 -7.82 14.84
N GLU A 243 7.79 -7.91 13.50
CA GLU A 243 6.64 -8.37 12.72
C GLU A 243 6.53 -9.89 12.65
N SER A 244 7.59 -10.59 13.06
CA SER A 244 7.76 -12.02 12.87
C SER A 244 6.78 -12.81 13.73
N LYS A 245 6.41 -13.99 13.24
CA LYS A 245 5.62 -14.97 13.96
C LYS A 245 6.54 -16.00 14.59
N ASP A 246 6.20 -16.41 15.82
CA ASP A 246 7.00 -17.36 16.59
C ASP A 246 7.26 -18.65 15.79
N GLY A 247 8.51 -18.82 15.38
CA GLY A 247 8.99 -20.05 14.80
C GLY A 247 9.24 -21.11 15.87
N ASN A 248 10.16 -22.03 15.57
CA ASN A 248 10.48 -23.15 16.46
C ASN A 248 11.97 -23.22 16.82
N GLY A 249 12.70 -22.13 16.57
CA GLY A 249 14.14 -22.03 16.78
C GLY A 249 14.97 -22.87 15.80
N ALA A 250 14.37 -23.42 14.74
CA ALA A 250 15.12 -24.17 13.74
C ALA A 250 15.76 -23.21 12.71
N PRO A 251 16.87 -23.58 12.06
CA PRO A 251 17.43 -22.81 10.96
C PRO A 251 16.40 -22.51 9.87
N GLY A 252 16.23 -21.24 9.53
CA GLY A 252 15.21 -20.71 8.63
C GLY A 252 13.83 -20.48 9.25
N ASN A 253 13.67 -20.70 10.56
CA ASN A 253 12.44 -20.50 11.32
C ASN A 253 12.76 -20.23 12.81
N PRO A 254 13.48 -19.12 13.10
CA PRO A 254 13.90 -18.77 14.46
C PRO A 254 12.69 -18.52 15.37
N ASP A 255 12.89 -18.61 16.68
CA ASP A 255 11.89 -18.17 17.65
C ASP A 255 12.16 -16.72 18.09
N ASP A 256 11.13 -16.03 18.58
CA ASP A 256 11.21 -14.61 18.96
C ASP A 256 12.34 -14.35 19.95
N ILE A 257 12.57 -15.25 20.89
CA ILE A 257 13.64 -15.11 21.89
C ILE A 257 15.00 -14.99 21.19
N THR A 258 15.26 -15.83 20.18
CA THR A 258 16.52 -15.79 19.44
C THR A 258 16.66 -14.50 18.63
N VAL A 259 15.58 -14.03 18.02
CA VAL A 259 15.58 -12.80 17.20
C VAL A 259 15.73 -11.56 18.08
N ASP A 260 15.01 -11.50 19.20
CA ASP A 260 15.11 -10.46 20.23
C ASP A 260 16.53 -10.37 20.79
N GLU A 261 17.15 -11.51 21.14
CA GLU A 261 18.53 -11.55 21.63
C GLU A 261 19.51 -11.02 20.56
N PHE A 262 19.33 -11.42 19.30
CA PHE A 262 20.16 -10.93 18.19
C PHE A 262 20.11 -9.40 18.06
N TYR A 263 18.91 -8.80 18.01
CA TYR A 263 18.79 -7.34 17.87
C TYR A 263 19.23 -6.60 19.13
N ALA A 264 18.99 -7.17 20.31
CA ALA A 264 19.45 -6.58 21.56
C ALA A 264 20.98 -6.52 21.66
N GLU A 265 21.66 -7.61 21.30
CA GLU A 265 23.12 -7.66 21.28
C GLU A 265 23.69 -6.77 20.17
N SER A 266 23.10 -6.78 18.98
CA SER A 266 23.60 -6.05 17.81
C SER A 266 23.45 -4.53 17.94
N LEU A 267 22.32 -4.04 18.48
CA LEU A 267 22.10 -2.61 18.69
C LEU A 267 23.01 -2.03 19.78
N GLY A 268 23.30 -2.81 20.84
CA GLY A 268 24.09 -2.38 21.98
C GLY A 268 23.57 -1.10 22.64
N ALA A 269 22.24 -0.93 22.70
CA ALA A 269 21.55 0.23 23.24
C ALA A 269 20.23 -0.19 23.89
N ASP A 270 19.70 0.64 24.79
CA ASP A 270 18.36 0.45 25.33
C ASP A 270 17.32 0.78 24.26
N PHE A 271 16.33 -0.10 24.11
CA PHE A 271 15.22 0.06 23.18
C PHE A 271 13.91 -0.43 23.81
N THR A 272 12.80 -0.01 23.23
CA THR A 272 11.49 -0.59 23.52
C THR A 272 11.17 -1.63 22.46
N SER A 273 10.82 -2.85 22.85
CA SER A 273 10.33 -3.87 21.92
C SER A 273 8.82 -3.79 21.75
N TYR A 274 8.35 -4.05 20.53
CA TYR A 274 6.95 -4.16 20.16
C TYR A 274 6.74 -5.43 19.36
N ASP A 275 5.97 -6.35 19.93
CA ASP A 275 5.64 -7.64 19.34
C ASP A 275 4.34 -7.50 18.53
N TYR A 276 4.46 -7.53 17.20
CA TYR A 276 3.32 -7.38 16.30
C TYR A 276 2.35 -8.56 16.40
N ALA A 277 2.85 -9.78 16.60
CA ALA A 277 2.01 -10.98 16.70
C ALA A 277 1.09 -10.93 17.94
N ALA A 278 1.58 -10.38 19.05
CA ALA A 278 0.81 -10.23 20.28
C ALA A 278 -0.02 -8.93 20.37
N GLU A 279 0.50 -7.82 19.86
CA GLU A 279 -0.07 -6.48 20.06
C GLU A 279 -0.85 -5.98 18.84
N GLY A 280 -0.59 -6.54 17.65
CA GLY A 280 -1.22 -6.18 16.38
C GLY A 280 -0.60 -4.93 15.77
N LYS A 281 -1.28 -4.38 14.75
CA LYS A 281 -0.84 -3.19 14.01
C LYS A 281 -0.53 -2.01 14.98
N PRO A 282 0.70 -1.46 14.99
CA PRO A 282 1.01 -0.28 15.78
C PRO A 282 0.25 0.94 15.28
N GLU A 283 -0.31 1.72 16.22
CA GLU A 283 -1.00 2.96 15.92
C GLU A 283 0.01 4.09 15.66
N LEU A 284 -0.34 5.06 14.81
CA LEU A 284 0.54 6.20 14.50
C LEU A 284 0.93 6.99 15.75
N GLU A 285 0.03 7.12 16.73
CA GLU A 285 0.28 7.77 18.02
C GLU A 285 1.42 7.11 18.82
N LEU A 286 1.62 5.80 18.66
CA LEU A 286 2.77 5.12 19.25
C LEU A 286 4.05 5.51 18.51
N LEU A 287 4.04 5.41 17.18
CA LEU A 287 5.21 5.65 16.34
C LEU A 287 5.70 7.11 16.45
N SER A 288 4.77 8.06 16.56
CA SER A 288 5.06 9.50 16.60
C SER A 288 5.90 9.95 17.81
N GLN A 289 6.01 9.09 18.83
CA GLN A 289 6.78 9.36 20.03
C GLN A 289 8.25 9.00 19.90
N TYR A 290 8.64 8.09 19.00
CA TYR A 290 10.00 7.55 18.92
C TYR A 290 10.86 8.26 17.88
N SER A 291 12.11 8.54 18.22
CA SER A 291 13.08 9.17 17.30
C SER A 291 13.58 8.21 16.22
N ALA A 292 13.59 6.91 16.52
CA ALA A 292 14.01 5.87 15.61
C ALA A 292 13.16 4.60 15.74
N ILE A 293 12.84 4.00 14.59
CA ILE A 293 12.15 2.72 14.49
C ILE A 293 13.05 1.76 13.71
N LEU A 294 13.33 0.61 14.30
CA LEU A 294 13.83 -0.55 13.59
C LEU A 294 12.66 -1.50 13.41
N TRP A 295 12.32 -1.82 12.17
CA TRP A 295 11.25 -2.76 11.86
C TRP A 295 11.84 -3.96 11.16
N HIS A 296 11.65 -5.14 11.74
CA HIS A 296 12.12 -6.38 11.16
C HIS A 296 11.03 -7.41 10.95
N ASP A 297 11.22 -8.23 9.91
CA ASP A 297 10.31 -9.27 9.47
C ASP A 297 11.12 -10.44 8.90
N ASP A 298 11.25 -11.52 9.66
CA ASP A 298 11.97 -12.72 9.24
C ASP A 298 11.07 -13.82 8.66
N ASP A 299 9.77 -13.53 8.48
CA ASP A 299 8.79 -14.46 7.96
C ASP A 299 8.83 -14.54 6.44
N LEU A 300 8.75 -15.74 5.86
CA LEU A 300 8.75 -15.89 4.41
C LEU A 300 7.38 -15.66 3.75
N SER A 301 6.29 -15.82 4.51
CA SER A 301 4.92 -15.95 4.01
C SER A 301 3.92 -14.95 4.53
N GLU A 302 4.01 -14.53 5.79
CA GLU A 302 3.11 -13.53 6.37
C GLU A 302 3.72 -12.15 6.16
N LYS A 303 2.88 -11.18 5.78
CA LYS A 303 3.30 -9.82 5.39
C LYS A 303 2.26 -8.81 5.88
N ASN A 304 2.55 -8.21 7.01
CA ASN A 304 1.74 -7.20 7.67
C ASN A 304 2.19 -5.77 7.34
N ILE A 305 3.39 -5.58 6.78
CA ILE A 305 3.91 -4.25 6.40
C ILE A 305 2.96 -3.46 5.48
N GLU A 306 2.24 -4.12 4.58
CA GLU A 306 1.26 -3.47 3.67
C GLU A 306 0.20 -2.67 4.44
N ALA A 307 -0.20 -3.17 5.62
CA ALA A 307 -1.20 -2.51 6.45
C ALA A 307 -0.65 -1.26 7.15
N ASN A 308 0.67 -1.05 7.15
CA ASN A 308 1.39 -0.02 7.91
C ASN A 308 2.03 1.06 7.03
N VAL A 309 1.88 0.97 5.70
CA VAL A 309 2.48 1.92 4.75
C VAL A 309 2.10 3.36 5.07
N ASN A 310 0.85 3.60 5.44
CA ASN A 310 0.38 4.95 5.80
C ASN A 310 1.09 5.49 7.04
N GLU A 311 1.15 4.71 8.11
CA GLU A 311 1.78 5.12 9.37
C GLU A 311 3.28 5.37 9.19
N LEU A 312 3.96 4.51 8.44
CA LEU A 312 5.38 4.67 8.14
C LEU A 312 5.66 5.89 7.24
N GLY A 313 4.79 6.17 6.27
CA GLY A 313 4.88 7.36 5.44
C GLY A 313 4.70 8.64 6.26
N CYS A 314 3.71 8.68 7.16
CA CYS A 314 3.53 9.79 8.10
C CYS A 314 4.75 9.97 9.02
N TYR A 315 5.27 8.87 9.56
CA TYR A 315 6.44 8.89 10.43
C TYR A 315 7.70 9.40 9.75
N LEU A 316 7.95 8.96 8.51
CA LEU A 316 9.07 9.45 7.70
C LEU A 316 8.90 10.91 7.31
N LEU A 317 7.68 11.34 6.97
CA LEU A 317 7.36 12.74 6.67
C LEU A 317 7.64 13.65 7.87
N ALA A 318 7.35 13.18 9.08
CA ALA A 318 7.66 13.91 10.33
C ALA A 318 9.16 14.01 10.64
N GLY A 319 10.04 13.38 9.85
CA GLY A 319 11.48 13.32 10.12
C GLY A 319 11.89 12.18 11.06
N GLY A 320 10.97 11.27 11.39
CA GLY A 320 11.27 10.05 12.13
C GLY A 320 12.27 9.18 11.37
N LYS A 321 13.17 8.49 12.09
CA LYS A 321 14.21 7.66 11.48
C LYS A 321 13.77 6.20 11.40
N LEU A 322 13.88 5.57 10.23
CA LEU A 322 13.38 4.21 10.00
C LEU A 322 14.48 3.34 9.39
N LEU A 323 14.67 2.15 9.96
CA LEU A 323 15.40 1.05 9.33
C LEU A 323 14.42 -0.11 9.14
N LEU A 324 14.23 -0.52 7.89
CA LEU A 324 13.39 -1.66 7.53
C LEU A 324 14.25 -2.83 7.03
N SER A 325 14.05 -4.00 7.62
CA SER A 325 14.73 -5.23 7.20
C SER A 325 13.80 -6.43 7.23
N GLY A 326 13.57 -7.05 6.07
CA GLY A 326 12.82 -8.28 6.08
C GLY A 326 12.72 -8.98 4.74
N TRP A 327 12.11 -10.16 4.77
CA TRP A 327 11.91 -10.96 3.57
C TRP A 327 10.87 -10.32 2.66
N LYS A 328 11.27 -9.97 1.44
CA LYS A 328 10.37 -9.38 0.42
C LYS A 328 9.70 -8.07 0.84
N THR A 329 9.95 -7.56 2.05
CA THR A 329 9.26 -6.42 2.69
C THR A 329 9.28 -5.19 1.78
N ALA A 330 10.43 -4.88 1.18
CA ALA A 330 10.58 -3.77 0.24
C ALA A 330 9.66 -3.88 -1.01
N ASN A 331 9.31 -5.09 -1.45
CA ASN A 331 8.47 -5.32 -2.63
C ASN A 331 6.97 -5.15 -2.35
N TYR A 332 6.59 -4.92 -1.09
CA TYR A 332 5.19 -4.72 -0.69
C TYR A 332 4.82 -3.24 -0.49
N PHE A 333 5.78 -2.33 -0.65
CA PHE A 333 5.49 -0.90 -0.69
C PHE A 333 4.96 -0.48 -2.07
N PRO A 334 3.99 0.45 -2.13
CA PRO A 334 3.59 1.11 -3.37
C PRO A 334 4.78 1.79 -4.05
N ALA A 335 4.75 1.88 -5.38
CA ALA A 335 5.79 2.57 -6.15
C ALA A 335 5.95 4.04 -5.70
N THR A 336 4.83 4.73 -5.46
CA THR A 336 4.79 6.10 -4.91
C THR A 336 5.55 6.25 -3.60
N PHE A 337 5.46 5.25 -2.70
CA PHE A 337 6.21 5.25 -1.43
C PHE A 337 7.71 5.07 -1.67
N ILE A 338 8.09 4.12 -2.54
CA ILE A 338 9.48 3.86 -2.88
C ILE A 338 10.13 5.08 -3.53
N GLU A 339 9.43 5.75 -4.43
CA GLU A 339 9.89 6.97 -5.09
C GLU A 339 10.01 8.13 -4.09
N SER A 340 8.99 8.34 -3.24
CA SER A 340 8.93 9.48 -2.31
C SER A 340 9.96 9.38 -1.18
N PHE A 341 10.14 8.19 -0.61
CA PHE A 341 10.94 8.03 0.61
C PHE A 341 12.26 7.29 0.39
N ALA A 342 12.26 6.24 -0.44
CA ALA A 342 13.46 5.44 -0.71
C ALA A 342 14.27 5.96 -1.91
N GLN A 343 13.73 6.94 -2.67
CA GLN A 343 14.36 7.57 -3.83
C GLN A 343 14.90 6.55 -4.86
N SER A 344 14.07 5.54 -5.14
CA SER A 344 14.33 4.50 -6.14
C SER A 344 13.21 4.46 -7.17
N SER A 345 13.53 4.09 -8.41
CA SER A 345 12.52 4.04 -9.49
C SER A 345 11.59 2.83 -9.40
N SER A 346 12.08 1.70 -8.89
CA SER A 346 11.30 0.46 -8.80
C SER A 346 12.05 -0.63 -8.02
N THR A 347 11.31 -1.64 -7.61
CA THR A 347 11.81 -2.85 -6.98
C THR A 347 11.64 -4.07 -7.87
N GLN A 348 12.54 -5.04 -7.75
CA GLN A 348 12.43 -6.35 -8.40
C GLN A 348 12.67 -7.46 -7.38
N LEU A 349 11.80 -8.47 -7.34
CA LEU A 349 12.02 -9.65 -6.52
C LEU A 349 12.88 -10.69 -7.25
N ILE A 350 14.05 -11.00 -6.70
CA ILE A 350 14.95 -12.07 -7.10
C ILE A 350 14.59 -13.31 -6.28
N SER A 351 14.05 -14.35 -6.91
CA SER A 351 13.60 -15.56 -6.20
C SER A 351 14.67 -16.66 -6.14
N GLU A 352 15.76 -16.47 -6.88
CA GLU A 352 16.87 -17.39 -7.06
C GLU A 352 17.71 -17.56 -5.78
N TRP A 353 18.20 -18.78 -5.54
CA TRP A 353 18.91 -19.16 -4.32
C TRP A 353 20.41 -18.94 -4.53
N GLU A 354 20.82 -17.69 -4.64
CA GLU A 354 22.16 -17.33 -5.13
C GLU A 354 22.95 -16.38 -4.23
N MET A 355 22.30 -15.64 -3.33
CA MET A 355 22.99 -14.65 -2.50
C MET A 355 23.85 -15.32 -1.44
N ILE A 356 25.11 -14.94 -1.36
CA ILE A 356 26.07 -15.38 -0.34
C ILE A 356 26.51 -14.22 0.58
N GLY A 357 26.16 -12.99 0.23
CA GLY A 357 26.45 -11.82 1.04
C GLY A 357 26.07 -10.52 0.33
N THR A 358 26.56 -9.41 0.87
CA THR A 358 26.54 -8.08 0.28
C THR A 358 27.90 -7.43 0.45
N TYR A 359 28.14 -6.40 -0.36
CA TYR A 359 29.25 -5.48 -0.16
C TYR A 359 28.76 -4.04 -0.25
N SER A 360 29.46 -3.14 0.43
CA SER A 360 29.19 -1.72 0.45
C SER A 360 30.50 -0.93 0.41
N GLU A 361 30.44 0.30 -0.08
CA GLU A 361 31.56 1.25 0.02
C GLU A 361 31.55 2.00 1.37
N ASP A 362 30.37 2.13 1.97
CA ASP A 362 30.13 2.96 3.16
C ASP A 362 29.89 2.15 4.44
N TYR A 363 29.46 0.89 4.33
CA TYR A 363 29.09 0.02 5.45
C TYR A 363 29.92 -1.28 5.47
N PRO A 364 29.99 -2.01 6.61
CA PRO A 364 30.65 -3.30 6.67
C PRO A 364 30.05 -4.31 5.68
N GLU A 365 30.88 -5.18 5.12
CA GLU A 365 30.42 -6.30 4.30
C GLU A 365 29.57 -7.25 5.13
N LEU A 366 28.40 -7.67 4.61
CA LEU A 366 27.54 -8.63 5.29
C LEU A 366 27.66 -9.98 4.59
N SER A 367 28.14 -10.99 5.30
CA SER A 367 28.15 -12.37 4.80
C SER A 367 26.93 -13.12 5.30
N VAL A 368 26.28 -13.90 4.43
CA VAL A 368 25.16 -14.77 4.82
C VAL A 368 25.65 -15.81 5.84
N ASP A 369 24.82 -16.13 6.82
CA ASP A 369 25.09 -17.19 7.78
C ASP A 369 24.36 -18.50 7.40
N PRO A 370 25.08 -19.52 6.87
CA PRO A 370 24.47 -20.78 6.49
C PRO A 370 23.83 -21.53 7.67
N ASP A 371 24.27 -21.30 8.90
CA ASP A 371 23.76 -22.01 10.08
C ASP A 371 22.40 -21.48 10.53
N LYS A 372 22.05 -20.24 10.16
CA LYS A 372 20.73 -19.65 10.38
C LYS A 372 19.73 -19.98 9.28
N LEU A 373 20.17 -20.55 8.16
CA LEU A 373 19.32 -20.80 7.00
C LEU A 373 18.67 -22.18 6.99
N ASN A 374 17.50 -22.25 6.34
CA ASN A 374 16.91 -23.54 6.01
C ASN A 374 17.93 -24.37 5.21
N PRO A 375 18.26 -25.62 5.61
CA PRO A 375 19.23 -26.44 4.91
C PRO A 375 18.91 -26.67 3.43
N ALA A 376 17.63 -26.57 3.04
CA ALA A 376 17.22 -26.63 1.64
C ALA A 376 17.91 -25.55 0.79
N PHE A 377 18.15 -24.37 1.35
CA PHE A 377 18.76 -23.23 0.65
C PHE A 377 20.27 -23.39 0.41
N GLN A 378 20.90 -24.45 0.95
CA GLN A 378 22.33 -24.75 0.72
C GLN A 378 23.26 -23.57 1.06
N GLY A 379 22.92 -22.80 2.11
CA GLY A 379 23.69 -21.65 2.59
C GLY A 379 23.57 -20.39 1.73
N ARG A 380 22.51 -20.25 0.93
CA ARG A 380 22.29 -19.10 0.03
C ARG A 380 20.94 -18.46 0.30
N LEU A 381 20.87 -17.14 0.33
CA LEU A 381 19.62 -16.43 0.64
C LEU A 381 18.79 -16.25 -0.66
N PRO A 382 17.51 -16.70 -0.70
CA PRO A 382 16.59 -16.38 -1.79
C PRO A 382 15.81 -15.07 -1.57
N TYR A 383 14.84 -14.79 -2.43
CA TYR A 383 13.78 -13.78 -2.24
C TYR A 383 14.28 -12.38 -1.85
N ILE A 384 15.34 -11.95 -2.52
CA ILE A 384 15.97 -10.65 -2.32
C ILE A 384 15.27 -9.62 -3.19
N VAL A 385 14.99 -8.46 -2.63
CA VAL A 385 14.46 -7.33 -3.38
C VAL A 385 15.64 -6.49 -3.86
N SER A 386 15.78 -6.34 -5.16
CA SER A 386 16.73 -5.40 -5.77
C SER A 386 16.04 -4.10 -6.19
N PHE A 387 16.83 -3.03 -6.28
CA PHE A 387 16.42 -1.68 -6.64
C PHE A 387 17.07 -1.30 -7.98
N GLN A 388 16.27 -0.87 -8.96
CA GLN A 388 16.76 -0.71 -10.34
C GLN A 388 17.57 0.58 -10.55
N THR A 389 17.15 1.68 -9.93
CA THR A 389 17.93 2.91 -9.82
C THR A 389 17.70 3.49 -8.45
N ALA A 390 18.75 3.99 -7.79
CA ALA A 390 18.64 4.61 -6.48
C ALA A 390 19.60 5.78 -6.40
N ASN A 391 19.16 6.89 -5.79
CA ASN A 391 20.03 8.04 -5.58
C ASN A 391 21.18 7.73 -4.62
N TYR A 392 20.90 6.94 -3.58
CA TYR A 392 21.87 6.57 -2.54
C TYR A 392 21.82 5.05 -2.26
N PRO A 393 22.45 4.22 -3.11
CA PRO A 393 22.58 2.80 -2.86
C PRO A 393 23.48 2.54 -1.64
N VAL A 394 23.10 1.56 -0.82
CA VAL A 394 23.81 1.18 0.41
C VAL A 394 24.56 -0.12 0.24
N TYR A 395 23.87 -1.16 -0.24
CA TYR A 395 24.44 -2.50 -0.43
C TYR A 395 24.22 -2.99 -1.85
N TYR A 396 25.20 -3.76 -2.32
CA TYR A 396 25.17 -4.45 -3.60
C TYR A 396 25.17 -5.96 -3.38
N PHE A 397 24.40 -6.66 -4.22
CA PHE A 397 24.19 -8.10 -4.17
C PHE A 397 25.49 -8.85 -4.46
N ALA A 398 25.91 -9.73 -3.55
CA ALA A 398 27.00 -10.67 -3.79
C ALA A 398 26.43 -12.09 -3.96
N GLY A 399 26.51 -12.58 -5.20
CA GLY A 399 26.04 -13.90 -5.58
C GLY A 399 27.15 -14.94 -5.65
N ILE A 400 26.75 -16.19 -5.84
CA ILE A 400 27.67 -17.25 -6.26
C ILE A 400 28.40 -16.90 -7.57
N GLU A 401 29.52 -17.57 -7.83
CA GLU A 401 30.27 -17.41 -9.08
C GLU A 401 29.37 -17.63 -10.31
N GLY A 402 29.26 -16.60 -11.16
CA GLY A 402 28.44 -16.62 -12.38
C GLY A 402 26.99 -16.15 -12.20
N SER A 403 26.59 -15.68 -11.01
CA SER A 403 25.26 -15.11 -10.78
C SER A 403 25.00 -13.91 -11.70
N SER A 404 23.80 -13.87 -12.30
CA SER A 404 23.36 -12.73 -13.13
C SER A 404 23.03 -11.49 -12.32
N HIS A 405 22.86 -11.62 -11.00
CA HIS A 405 22.44 -10.54 -10.10
C HIS A 405 23.62 -9.89 -9.36
N GLN A 406 24.85 -10.33 -9.61
CA GLN A 406 26.05 -9.76 -9.00
C GLN A 406 26.11 -8.25 -9.24
N GLY A 407 26.14 -7.48 -8.15
CA GLY A 407 26.23 -6.02 -8.19
C GLY A 407 24.91 -5.28 -8.38
N GLU A 408 23.76 -5.96 -8.38
CA GLU A 408 22.47 -5.28 -8.26
C GLU A 408 22.34 -4.60 -6.89
N ILE A 409 21.67 -3.44 -6.84
CA ILE A 409 21.45 -2.71 -5.57
C ILE A 409 20.44 -3.51 -4.75
N CYS A 410 20.75 -3.82 -3.50
CA CYS A 410 19.89 -4.60 -2.59
C CYS A 410 19.61 -3.90 -1.26
N ALA A 411 20.08 -2.66 -1.11
CA ALA A 411 19.62 -1.74 -0.06
C ALA A 411 19.80 -0.30 -0.51
N VAL A 412 18.93 0.59 -0.05
CA VAL A 412 18.93 2.02 -0.38
C VAL A 412 18.76 2.86 0.89
N LYS A 413 19.18 4.12 0.82
CA LYS A 413 18.94 5.08 1.90
C LYS A 413 18.48 6.45 1.43
N ASN A 414 17.94 7.20 2.37
CA ASN A 414 17.74 8.64 2.34
C ASN A 414 18.11 9.20 3.74
N GLU A 415 17.95 10.50 3.98
CA GLU A 415 18.40 11.19 5.21
C GLU A 415 17.90 10.52 6.52
N ASN A 416 16.68 10.00 6.54
CA ASN A 416 16.05 9.38 7.70
C ASN A 416 15.51 7.96 7.43
N PHE A 417 15.85 7.34 6.30
CA PHE A 417 15.31 6.03 5.94
C PHE A 417 16.37 5.11 5.36
N ILE A 418 16.46 3.88 5.87
CA ILE A 418 17.24 2.80 5.26
C ILE A 418 16.29 1.63 4.99
N LEU A 419 16.24 1.19 3.74
CA LEU A 419 15.42 0.07 3.30
C LEU A 419 16.32 -1.06 2.79
N LEU A 420 16.37 -2.15 3.54
CA LEU A 420 17.06 -3.37 3.12
C LEU A 420 16.11 -4.23 2.28
N GLY A 421 16.60 -4.69 1.13
CA GLY A 421 15.91 -5.68 0.30
C GLY A 421 16.05 -7.11 0.80
N PHE A 422 16.61 -7.30 1.99
CA PHE A 422 16.91 -8.58 2.61
C PHE A 422 16.72 -8.54 4.14
N PRO A 423 16.47 -9.71 4.75
CA PRO A 423 16.36 -9.88 6.21
C PRO A 423 17.74 -9.95 6.88
N LEU A 424 18.06 -8.99 7.73
CA LEU A 424 19.38 -8.81 8.35
C LEU A 424 19.73 -9.97 9.31
N TYR A 425 18.74 -10.55 9.98
CA TYR A 425 18.93 -11.66 10.93
C TYR A 425 19.74 -12.84 10.35
N PHE A 426 19.60 -13.14 9.05
CA PHE A 426 20.25 -14.29 8.40
C PHE A 426 21.70 -14.04 7.97
N PHE A 427 22.29 -12.92 8.37
CA PHE A 427 23.70 -12.62 8.17
C PHE A 427 24.51 -12.94 9.44
N GLN A 428 25.83 -12.98 9.28
CA GLN A 428 26.77 -13.17 10.38
C GLN A 428 26.63 -12.05 11.41
N ASP A 429 26.63 -12.42 12.70
CA ASP A 429 26.35 -11.50 13.82
C ASP A 429 27.30 -10.31 13.86
N GLU A 430 28.60 -10.54 13.65
CA GLU A 430 29.62 -9.48 13.69
C GLU A 430 29.33 -8.38 12.66
N GLY A 431 29.06 -8.77 11.40
CA GLY A 431 28.77 -7.80 10.34
C GLY A 431 27.44 -7.06 10.55
N ALA A 432 26.41 -7.78 11.01
CA ALA A 432 25.11 -7.17 11.29
C ALA A 432 25.16 -6.19 12.48
N ALA A 433 25.91 -6.54 13.53
CA ALA A 433 26.14 -5.66 14.67
C ALA A 433 26.92 -4.40 14.29
N ASP A 434 27.99 -4.54 13.51
CA ASP A 434 28.77 -3.39 13.02
C ASP A 434 27.89 -2.47 12.16
N PHE A 435 27.04 -3.03 11.29
CA PHE A 435 26.08 -2.27 10.49
C PHE A 435 25.09 -1.50 11.37
N LEU A 436 24.44 -2.17 12.34
CA LEU A 436 23.46 -1.53 13.22
C LEU A 436 24.08 -0.46 14.11
N GLN A 437 25.32 -0.64 14.56
CA GLN A 437 26.06 0.39 15.30
C GLN A 437 26.33 1.61 14.43
N GLN A 438 26.74 1.43 13.18
CA GLN A 438 26.96 2.54 12.26
C GLN A 438 25.66 3.28 11.91
N VAL A 439 24.56 2.56 11.67
CA VAL A 439 23.24 3.17 11.44
C VAL A 439 22.78 3.97 12.66
N LYS A 440 23.00 3.46 13.87
CA LYS A 440 22.66 4.16 15.11
C LYS A 440 23.42 5.49 15.24
N GLU A 441 24.70 5.50 14.90
CA GLU A 441 25.54 6.71 14.88
C GLU A 441 25.06 7.72 13.82
N GLU A 442 24.75 7.25 12.62
CA GLU A 442 24.25 8.08 11.51
C GLU A 442 22.87 8.68 11.83
N PHE A 443 22.00 7.88 12.44
CA PHE A 443 20.73 8.34 12.97
C PHE A 443 20.89 9.24 14.20
N GLY A 444 22.12 9.49 14.69
CA GLY A 444 22.36 10.39 15.82
C GLY A 444 21.66 9.94 17.09
N ILE A 445 21.43 8.63 17.25
CA ILE A 445 20.78 8.07 18.43
C ILE A 445 21.86 7.94 19.51
N SER A 446 22.11 9.02 20.24
CA SER A 446 22.99 8.98 21.42
C SER A 446 22.31 8.21 22.55
N HIS A 447 23.09 7.50 23.38
CA HIS A 447 22.62 6.92 24.64
C HIS A 447 21.72 7.93 25.37
N LEU A 448 20.43 7.63 25.44
CA LEU A 448 19.50 8.46 26.19
C LEU A 448 19.95 8.41 27.65
N GLU A 449 20.43 9.54 28.16
CA GLU A 449 20.46 9.76 29.60
C GLU A 449 19.01 9.69 30.09
N ASP A 450 18.65 8.54 30.68
CA ASP A 450 17.59 8.34 31.67
C ASP A 450 16.39 9.31 31.50
N LEU A 451 15.81 9.36 30.29
CA LEU A 451 14.46 9.87 30.15
C LEU A 451 13.58 8.83 30.80
N THR A 452 13.17 9.09 32.04
CA THR A 452 12.18 8.28 32.74
C THR A 452 10.86 8.37 31.98
N ILE A 453 10.70 7.50 30.98
CA ILE A 453 9.43 7.22 30.32
C ILE A 453 8.46 6.82 31.44
N PRO A 454 7.23 7.38 31.50
CA PRO A 454 6.20 6.78 32.33
C PRO A 454 5.93 5.39 31.73
N ALA A 455 6.50 4.35 32.34
CA ALA A 455 6.22 2.98 31.93
C ALA A 455 4.68 2.80 31.88
N LYS A 456 4.17 1.99 30.94
CA LYS A 456 2.73 1.73 30.83
C LYS A 456 2.36 0.49 31.65
N THR A 457 1.15 0.44 32.21
CA THR A 457 0.65 -0.77 32.87
C THR A 457 0.50 -1.89 31.83
N ARG A 458 1.25 -3.01 31.96
CA ARG A 458 1.14 -4.19 31.07
C ARG A 458 0.48 -5.34 31.82
N LEU A 459 -0.60 -5.92 31.28
CA LEU A 459 -1.30 -7.07 31.86
C LEU A 459 -1.39 -8.22 30.85
N GLN A 460 -0.70 -9.32 31.14
CA GLN A 460 -0.66 -10.54 30.34
C GLN A 460 -1.16 -11.74 31.15
N ALA A 461 -1.69 -12.75 30.46
CA ALA A 461 -2.12 -13.99 31.07
C ALA A 461 -1.80 -15.18 30.16
N TYR A 462 -0.90 -16.07 30.60
CA TYR A 462 -0.39 -17.19 29.80
C TYR A 462 -0.20 -18.48 30.62
N PRO A 463 -0.38 -19.66 30.02
CA PRO A 463 -0.98 -19.87 28.70
C PRO A 463 -2.48 -19.50 28.70
N ASN A 464 -3.06 -19.14 27.57
CA ASN A 464 -4.50 -18.90 27.43
C ASN A 464 -4.96 -19.34 26.03
N PRO A 465 -5.74 -20.43 25.87
CA PRO A 465 -6.43 -21.21 26.90
C PRO A 465 -5.52 -21.95 27.90
N PHE A 466 -6.03 -22.24 29.10
CA PHE A 466 -5.27 -22.87 30.19
C PHE A 466 -5.96 -24.09 30.79
N ASN A 467 -5.18 -25.03 31.37
CA ASN A 467 -5.68 -26.19 32.10
C ASN A 467 -4.70 -26.66 33.21
N PRO A 468 -5.06 -26.63 34.50
CA PRO A 468 -6.03 -25.74 35.16
C PRO A 468 -5.38 -24.45 35.66
N THR A 469 -4.11 -24.20 35.34
CA THR A 469 -3.33 -23.08 35.89
C THR A 469 -2.92 -22.08 34.81
N ILE A 470 -3.08 -20.79 35.10
CA ILE A 470 -2.63 -19.67 34.29
C ILE A 470 -1.75 -18.74 35.14
N LYS A 471 -0.67 -18.25 34.55
CA LYS A 471 0.16 -17.18 35.12
C LYS A 471 -0.33 -15.85 34.59
N ILE A 472 -0.38 -14.85 35.46
CA ILE A 472 -0.82 -13.50 35.16
C ILE A 472 0.34 -12.58 35.51
N ALA A 473 1.00 -12.05 34.48
CA ALA A 473 2.08 -11.10 34.62
C ALA A 473 1.52 -9.68 34.57
N LEU A 474 1.82 -8.88 35.58
CA LEU A 474 1.39 -7.50 35.70
C LEU A 474 2.62 -6.62 35.91
N ASN A 475 2.93 -5.76 34.94
CA ASN A 475 3.89 -4.68 35.10
C ASN A 475 3.17 -3.41 35.55
N ILE A 476 3.64 -2.79 36.63
CA ILE A 476 3.08 -1.54 37.14
C ILE A 476 4.18 -0.49 37.16
N PRO A 477 3.97 0.66 36.51
CA PRO A 477 5.02 1.65 36.33
C PRO A 477 5.28 2.54 37.55
N GLU A 478 4.29 2.68 38.43
CA GLU A 478 4.33 3.55 39.60
C GLU A 478 3.56 2.94 40.77
N ASN A 479 3.86 3.39 41.99
CA ASN A 479 3.30 2.84 43.22
C ASN A 479 1.81 3.19 43.41
N LYS A 480 0.90 2.41 42.83
CA LYS A 480 -0.55 2.69 42.83
C LYS A 480 -1.39 1.62 43.53
N LYS A 481 -2.61 2.01 43.92
CA LYS A 481 -3.61 1.10 44.49
C LYS A 481 -4.39 0.45 43.35
N ILE A 482 -4.45 -0.88 43.37
CA ILE A 482 -5.08 -1.67 42.31
C ILE A 482 -6.04 -2.70 42.88
N THR A 483 -6.95 -3.18 42.02
CA THR A 483 -7.65 -4.45 42.23
C THR A 483 -7.51 -5.33 41.02
N LEU A 484 -7.20 -6.61 41.24
CA LEU A 484 -7.08 -7.62 40.21
C LEU A 484 -8.06 -8.76 40.51
N ASN A 485 -9.10 -8.84 39.69
CA ASN A 485 -10.28 -9.69 39.94
C ASN A 485 -10.61 -10.54 38.72
N ILE A 486 -11.17 -11.73 38.94
CA ILE A 486 -11.66 -12.62 37.90
C ILE A 486 -13.18 -12.69 37.99
N TYR A 487 -13.85 -12.49 36.86
CA TYR A 487 -15.30 -12.55 36.71
C TYR A 487 -15.71 -13.67 35.76
N ASN A 488 -16.90 -14.23 35.94
CA ASN A 488 -17.50 -15.14 34.98
C ASN A 488 -18.25 -14.37 33.86
N SER A 489 -18.76 -15.09 32.86
CA SER A 489 -19.52 -14.50 31.75
C SER A 489 -20.83 -13.78 32.14
N LYS A 490 -21.29 -13.93 33.38
CA LYS A 490 -22.45 -13.21 33.93
C LYS A 490 -22.04 -11.96 34.73
N GLY A 491 -20.74 -11.59 34.72
CA GLY A 491 -20.21 -10.47 35.50
C GLY A 491 -20.11 -10.74 37.00
N GLN A 492 -20.25 -11.99 37.45
CA GLN A 492 -20.13 -12.33 38.87
C GLN A 492 -18.67 -12.52 39.24
N LEU A 493 -18.24 -11.95 40.36
CA LEU A 493 -16.88 -12.12 40.89
C LEU A 493 -16.64 -13.59 41.26
N VAL A 494 -15.59 -14.17 40.70
CA VAL A 494 -15.15 -15.54 40.89
C VAL A 494 -13.99 -15.61 41.87
N LYS A 495 -12.98 -14.77 41.68
CA LYS A 495 -11.74 -14.78 42.48
C LYS A 495 -11.17 -13.37 42.58
N SER A 496 -10.84 -12.92 43.78
CA SER A 496 -9.96 -11.76 43.99
C SER A 496 -8.51 -12.23 44.07
N LEU A 497 -7.70 -11.90 43.08
CA LEU A 497 -6.27 -12.25 43.06
C LEU A 497 -5.45 -11.28 43.92
N PHE A 498 -5.80 -10.00 43.87
CA PHE A 498 -5.13 -8.97 44.64
C PHE A 498 -6.02 -7.73 44.85
N SER A 499 -5.93 -7.13 46.02
CA SER A 499 -6.54 -5.82 46.31
C SER A 499 -5.65 -5.09 47.32
N GLY A 500 -5.04 -3.99 46.89
CA GLY A 500 -4.06 -3.29 47.73
C GLY A 500 -3.18 -2.34 46.95
N ARG A 501 -2.12 -1.86 47.59
CA ARG A 501 -1.09 -1.04 46.95
C ARG A 501 0.03 -1.94 46.46
N LEU A 502 0.43 -1.77 45.21
CA LEU A 502 1.62 -2.40 44.66
C LEU A 502 2.70 -1.35 44.42
N GLU A 503 3.93 -1.78 44.60
CA GLU A 503 5.11 -1.01 44.21
C GLU A 503 5.40 -1.24 42.73
N THR A 504 6.13 -0.31 42.13
CA THR A 504 6.58 -0.37 40.73
C THR A 504 7.35 -1.67 40.43
N GLY A 505 7.24 -2.11 39.17
CA GLY A 505 7.86 -3.30 38.62
C GLY A 505 6.89 -4.45 38.38
N GLU A 506 7.45 -5.57 37.94
CA GLU A 506 6.68 -6.76 37.55
C GLU A 506 6.19 -7.56 38.76
N ARG A 507 4.96 -8.06 38.69
CA ARG A 507 4.35 -8.96 39.67
C ARG A 507 3.63 -10.09 38.97
N ASN A 508 3.88 -11.30 39.45
CA ASN A 508 3.28 -12.50 38.91
C ASN A 508 2.21 -13.04 39.87
N PHE A 509 1.01 -13.25 39.33
CA PHE A 509 -0.12 -13.90 40.00
C PHE A 509 -0.42 -15.24 39.34
N VAL A 510 -1.00 -16.16 40.10
CA VAL A 510 -1.38 -17.48 39.58
C VAL A 510 -2.83 -17.75 39.90
N TRP A 511 -3.58 -18.15 38.89
CA TRP A 511 -4.93 -18.66 39.07
C TRP A 511 -5.01 -20.12 38.64
N ASN A 512 -5.60 -20.96 39.49
CA ASN A 512 -5.69 -22.42 39.31
C ASN A 512 -7.13 -22.90 39.03
N GLY A 513 -7.97 -22.03 38.49
CA GLY A 513 -9.37 -22.38 38.17
C GLY A 513 -10.24 -22.61 39.42
N LYS A 514 -9.94 -21.96 40.54
CA LYS A 514 -10.75 -22.00 41.78
C LYS A 514 -11.38 -20.64 42.09
N ASP A 515 -12.57 -20.66 42.68
CA ASP A 515 -13.21 -19.45 43.23
C ASP A 515 -12.59 -19.04 44.58
N ASP A 516 -13.08 -17.93 45.15
CA ASP A 516 -12.65 -17.47 46.49
C ASP A 516 -12.96 -18.45 47.63
N GLY A 517 -13.94 -19.33 47.45
CA GLY A 517 -14.24 -20.43 48.39
C GLY A 517 -13.35 -21.65 48.21
N GLY A 518 -12.40 -21.65 47.27
CA GLY A 518 -11.50 -22.76 46.98
C GLY A 518 -12.15 -23.89 46.15
N LYS A 519 -13.35 -23.67 45.60
CA LYS A 519 -14.05 -24.63 44.77
C LYS A 519 -13.66 -24.47 43.30
N ASN A 520 -13.46 -25.59 42.60
CA ASN A 520 -13.16 -25.57 41.17
C ASN A 520 -14.32 -24.98 40.37
N VAL A 521 -14.01 -24.09 39.43
CA VAL A 521 -14.99 -23.53 38.49
C VAL A 521 -15.11 -24.41 37.24
N GLY A 522 -16.14 -24.18 36.42
CA GLY A 522 -16.38 -24.93 35.18
C GLY A 522 -15.48 -24.45 34.04
N SER A 523 -15.26 -25.29 33.02
CA SER A 523 -14.65 -24.83 31.76
C SER A 523 -15.51 -23.72 31.15
N GLY A 524 -14.87 -22.72 30.55
CA GLY A 524 -15.59 -21.59 29.98
C GLY A 524 -14.78 -20.29 29.95
N VAL A 525 -15.46 -19.21 29.59
CA VAL A 525 -14.87 -17.87 29.48
C VAL A 525 -14.97 -17.14 30.81
N TYR A 526 -13.84 -16.56 31.22
CA TYR A 526 -13.70 -15.68 32.37
C TYR A 526 -13.07 -14.36 31.94
N PHE A 527 -13.19 -13.34 32.78
CA PHE A 527 -12.63 -12.01 32.54
C PHE A 527 -11.76 -11.59 33.71
N LEU A 528 -10.47 -11.40 33.45
CA LEU A 528 -9.52 -10.79 34.36
C LEU A 528 -9.65 -9.28 34.24
N LYS A 529 -10.02 -8.60 35.31
CA LYS A 529 -10.16 -7.15 35.37
C LYS A 529 -9.14 -6.57 36.33
N TYR A 530 -8.33 -5.66 35.82
CA TYR A 530 -7.46 -4.75 36.53
C TYR A 530 -8.15 -3.39 36.62
N THR A 531 -8.22 -2.81 37.81
CA THR A 531 -8.87 -1.53 38.07
C THR A 531 -8.02 -0.68 39.01
N THR A 532 -7.90 0.60 38.69
CA THR A 532 -7.33 1.66 39.52
C THR A 532 -8.32 2.82 39.65
N GLU A 533 -7.89 3.96 40.20
CA GLU A 533 -8.74 5.17 40.24
C GLU A 533 -8.99 5.76 38.84
N ASN A 534 -8.03 5.62 37.91
CA ASN A 534 -8.07 6.28 36.59
C ASN A 534 -7.99 5.32 35.40
N GLU A 535 -7.82 4.02 35.63
CA GLU A 535 -7.54 3.02 34.58
C GLU A 535 -8.29 1.71 34.84
N ASP A 536 -8.85 1.12 33.77
CA ASP A 536 -9.54 -0.16 33.78
C ASP A 536 -9.03 -1.02 32.60
N ILE A 537 -8.39 -2.16 32.85
CA ILE A 537 -7.92 -3.11 31.82
C ILE A 537 -8.65 -4.43 32.01
N THR A 538 -9.18 -5.01 30.92
CA THR A 538 -9.84 -6.33 30.96
C THR A 538 -9.20 -7.31 29.97
N ARG A 539 -8.89 -8.53 30.43
CA ARG A 539 -8.37 -9.64 29.62
C ARG A 539 -9.31 -10.85 29.68
N LYS A 540 -9.60 -11.45 28.52
CA LYS A 540 -10.43 -12.66 28.42
C LYS A 540 -9.57 -13.90 28.74
N LEU A 541 -10.05 -14.77 29.62
CA LEU A 541 -9.42 -16.04 29.97
C LEU A 541 -10.30 -17.22 29.53
N ILE A 542 -9.69 -18.30 29.03
CA ILE A 542 -10.40 -19.51 28.58
C ILE A 542 -9.89 -20.71 29.38
N LEU A 543 -10.71 -21.21 30.31
CA LEU A 543 -10.41 -22.41 31.09
C LEU A 543 -10.88 -23.66 30.32
N LEU A 544 -9.95 -24.55 30.01
CA LEU A 544 -10.20 -25.89 29.50
C LEU A 544 -10.03 -26.91 30.63
N LYS A 545 -10.82 -27.98 30.62
CA LYS A 545 -10.66 -29.11 31.55
C LYS A 545 -10.10 -30.30 30.81
#